data_AF-A0A0P4W9F2-F1
#
_entry.id   AF-A0A0P4W9F2-F1
#
_cell.length_a   1.000
_cell.length_b   1.000
_cell.length_c   1.000
_cell.angle_alpha   90.00
_cell.angle_beta   90.00
_cell.angle_gamma   90.00
#
_symmetry.space_group_name_H-M   'P 1'
#
loop_
_entity.id
_entity.type
_entity.pdbx_description
1 polymer ?
#
loop_
_entity_poly.entity_id
_entity_poly.type
_entity_poly.pdbx_seq_one_letter_code
_entity_poly.pdbx_strand_id
1 'polypeptide(L)'
;MHLPSGYYVMQDDLIRLVQSRKVRNLRWAYRTTTQVKFFFNHLDTERTCVSYEVERWHPVANHSRYNMARVYDLYQPERFNMTLMEVYPLYDLDLCEVCGSYQCPYCPFYSSAPPQPPPTLLVLLLLVLVLLLRSAADGDL
;
A
#
# COMPACT_ATOMS: atom_id res chain seq x y z
N MET A 1 0.69 15.45 -10.73
CA MET A 1 0.20 14.08 -10.47
C MET A 1 0.64 13.67 -9.08
N HIS A 2 -0.26 13.12 -8.28
CA HIS A 2 0.05 12.59 -6.95
C HIS A 2 0.73 11.23 -7.08
N LEU A 3 1.81 11.00 -6.32
CA LEU A 3 2.42 9.67 -6.24
C LEU A 3 1.75 8.88 -5.11
N PRO A 4 1.61 7.55 -5.27
CA PRO A 4 1.18 6.72 -4.16
C PRO A 4 2.21 6.75 -3.02
N SER A 5 1.75 6.54 -1.79
CA SER A 5 2.64 6.44 -0.62
C SER A 5 3.70 5.34 -0.81
N GLY A 6 4.94 5.63 -0.41
CA GLY A 6 6.08 4.71 -0.55
C GLY A 6 6.74 4.71 -1.93
N TYR A 7 6.16 5.39 -2.92
CA TYR A 7 6.75 5.55 -4.25
C TYR A 7 7.56 6.83 -4.36
N TYR A 8 8.62 6.75 -5.15
CA TYR A 8 9.56 7.82 -5.39
C TYR A 8 9.97 7.84 -6.86
N VAL A 9 10.31 9.02 -7.34
CA VAL A 9 10.95 9.19 -8.65
C VAL A 9 12.16 10.08 -8.47
N MET A 10 13.28 9.68 -9.08
CA MET A 10 14.49 10.50 -9.04
C MET A 10 14.32 11.74 -9.88
N GLN A 11 14.84 12.85 -9.37
CA GLN A 11 14.83 14.11 -10.12
C GLN A 11 15.65 13.98 -11.43
N ASP A 12 16.70 13.16 -11.43
CA ASP A 12 17.54 12.92 -12.60
C ASP A 12 16.82 12.20 -13.73
N ASP A 13 15.89 11.28 -13.43
CA ASP A 13 15.08 10.62 -14.45
C ASP A 13 14.10 11.59 -15.11
N LEU A 14 13.52 12.50 -14.32
CA LEU A 14 12.66 13.57 -14.84
C LEU A 14 13.44 14.56 -15.71
N ILE A 15 14.67 14.91 -15.32
CA ILE A 15 15.54 15.77 -16.13
C ILE A 15 15.88 15.07 -17.44
N ARG A 16 16.25 13.78 -17.41
CA ARG A 16 16.50 12.98 -18.61
C ARG A 16 15.28 12.90 -19.52
N LEU A 17 14.08 12.76 -18.97
CA LEU A 17 12.83 12.79 -19.74
C LEU A 17 12.64 14.12 -20.47
N VAL A 18 12.83 15.25 -19.79
CA VAL A 18 12.74 16.60 -20.41
C VAL A 18 13.81 16.78 -21.49
N GLN A 19 15.04 16.36 -21.21
CA GLN A 19 16.17 16.44 -22.15
C GLN A 19 15.99 15.56 -23.38
N SER A 20 15.30 14.42 -23.24
CA SER A 20 15.03 13.50 -24.37
C SER A 20 14.17 14.13 -25.46
N ARG A 21 13.45 15.22 -25.17
CA ARG A 21 12.53 15.92 -26.09
C ARG A 21 11.47 15.02 -26.74
N LYS A 22 11.23 13.81 -26.22
CA LYS A 22 10.21 12.88 -26.71
C LYS A 22 8.79 13.39 -26.47
N VAL A 23 8.59 14.07 -25.34
CA VAL A 23 7.30 14.68 -24.99
C VAL A 23 7.25 16.09 -25.56
N ARG A 24 6.25 16.36 -26.40
CA ARG A 24 6.02 17.68 -27.00
C ARG A 24 5.69 18.71 -25.93
N ASN A 25 6.19 19.92 -26.14
CA ASN A 25 5.96 21.11 -25.31
C ASN A 25 6.36 20.99 -23.84
N LEU A 26 6.94 19.87 -23.41
CA LEU A 26 7.44 19.68 -22.05
C LEU A 26 8.71 20.51 -21.85
N ARG A 27 8.65 21.47 -20.93
CA ARG A 27 9.76 22.38 -20.62
C ARG A 27 10.45 22.04 -19.32
N TRP A 28 9.68 21.64 -18.31
CA TRP A 28 10.22 21.32 -16.99
C TRP A 28 9.42 20.19 -16.36
N ALA A 29 10.12 19.31 -15.65
CA ALA A 29 9.52 18.34 -14.74
C ALA A 29 10.27 18.36 -13.41
N TYR A 30 9.54 18.44 -12.30
CA TYR A 30 10.16 18.28 -10.98
C TYR A 30 9.27 17.54 -10.01
N ARG A 31 9.92 16.92 -9.03
CA ARG A 31 9.26 16.14 -8.00
C ARG A 31 9.24 16.89 -6.66
N THR A 32 8.05 17.03 -6.10
CA THR A 32 7.79 17.40 -4.71
C THR A 32 7.80 16.13 -3.84
N THR A 33 7.62 16.24 -2.53
CA THR A 33 7.55 15.09 -1.61
C THR A 33 6.45 14.08 -1.98
N THR A 34 5.29 14.54 -2.45
CA THR A 34 4.11 13.68 -2.73
C THR A 34 3.60 13.79 -4.17
N GLN A 35 4.21 14.62 -5.01
CA GLN A 35 3.67 14.95 -6.33
C GLN A 35 4.78 15.14 -7.36
N VAL A 36 4.54 14.72 -8.61
CA VAL A 36 5.30 15.15 -9.79
C VAL A 36 4.56 16.26 -10.50
N LYS A 37 5.26 17.33 -10.85
CA LYS A 37 4.72 18.46 -11.61
C LYS A 37 5.43 18.56 -12.95
N PHE A 38 4.63 18.63 -14.01
CA PHE A 38 5.07 18.79 -15.39
C PHE A 38 4.61 20.16 -15.89
N PHE A 39 5.53 20.91 -16.49
CA PHE A 39 5.27 22.23 -17.05
C PHE A 39 5.40 22.16 -18.57
N PHE A 40 4.32 22.54 -19.23
CA PHE A 40 4.24 22.63 -20.67
C PHE A 40 4.26 24.10 -21.09
N ASN A 41 4.87 24.41 -22.23
CA ASN A 41 4.82 25.77 -22.79
C ASN A 41 3.40 26.15 -23.22
N HIS A 42 2.68 25.19 -23.81
CA HIS A 42 1.28 25.31 -24.21
C HIS A 42 0.69 23.90 -24.29
N LEU A 43 -0.64 23.82 -24.21
CA LEU A 43 -1.41 22.59 -24.40
C LEU A 43 -2.03 22.64 -25.80
N ASP A 44 -1.76 21.60 -26.59
CA ASP A 44 -2.32 21.45 -27.93
C ASP A 44 -3.67 20.73 -27.91
N THR A 45 -4.38 20.77 -29.04
CA THR A 45 -5.60 19.98 -29.27
C THR A 45 -5.32 18.48 -29.43
N GLU A 46 -4.08 18.11 -29.77
CA GLU A 46 -3.66 16.72 -29.93
C GLU A 46 -3.28 16.07 -28.59
N ARG A 47 -3.56 14.76 -28.47
CA ARG A 47 -3.18 13.98 -27.29
C ARG A 47 -1.66 13.93 -27.14
N THR A 48 -1.17 14.30 -25.96
CA THR A 48 0.24 14.18 -25.59
C THR A 48 0.36 13.25 -24.40
N CYS A 49 1.17 12.20 -24.52
CA CYS A 49 1.40 11.22 -23.46
C CYS A 49 2.75 11.45 -22.80
N VAL A 50 2.78 11.36 -21.47
CA VAL A 50 4.01 11.42 -20.66
C VAL A 50 4.16 10.08 -19.96
N SER A 51 5.26 9.39 -20.26
CA SER A 51 5.61 8.13 -19.61
C SER A 51 6.87 8.35 -18.78
N TYR A 52 6.79 7.96 -17.51
CA TYR A 52 7.90 8.02 -16.56
C TYR A 52 7.77 6.84 -15.61
N GLU A 53 8.91 6.41 -15.08
CA GLU A 53 8.99 5.29 -14.15
C GLU A 53 8.97 5.82 -12.71
N VAL A 54 8.28 5.09 -11.84
CA VAL A 54 8.22 5.36 -10.40
C VAL A 54 8.61 4.08 -9.67
N GLU A 55 9.52 4.20 -8.73
CA GLU A 55 10.05 3.06 -7.98
C GLU A 55 9.50 3.08 -6.56
N ARG A 56 9.35 1.90 -5.96
CA ARG A 56 8.95 1.78 -4.56
C ARG A 56 10.19 1.84 -3.67
N TRP A 57 10.29 2.89 -2.87
CA TRP A 57 11.40 3.13 -1.96
C TRP A 57 11.12 2.67 -0.53
N HIS A 58 9.87 2.83 -0.08
CA HIS A 58 9.46 2.42 1.25
C HIS A 58 8.24 1.49 1.17
N PRO A 59 8.29 0.30 1.78
CA PRO A 59 7.11 -0.53 1.88
C PRO A 59 6.15 0.12 2.89
N VAL A 60 4.89 0.28 2.50
CA VAL A 60 3.83 0.86 3.33
C VAL A 60 2.68 -0.13 3.47
N ALA A 61 2.12 -0.22 4.67
CA ALA A 61 0.96 -1.08 4.95
C ALA A 61 -0.36 -0.52 4.36
N ASN A 62 -0.39 0.78 4.04
CA ASN A 62 -1.56 1.42 3.44
C ASN A 62 -1.09 2.29 2.29
N HIS A 63 -1.11 1.73 1.09
CA HIS A 63 -0.78 2.46 -0.12
C HIS A 63 -1.96 3.32 -0.56
N SER A 64 -1.70 4.53 -1.05
CA SER A 64 -2.76 5.38 -1.59
C SER A 64 -3.34 4.76 -2.86
N ARG A 65 -4.51 4.13 -2.76
CA ARG A 65 -5.21 3.48 -3.89
C ARG A 65 -5.65 4.47 -4.96
N TYR A 66 -6.22 5.60 -4.54
CA TYR A 66 -6.72 6.63 -5.43
C TYR A 66 -5.72 7.79 -5.49
N ASN A 67 -5.13 8.01 -6.67
CA ASN A 67 -4.18 9.08 -6.90
C ASN A 67 -4.78 10.11 -7.87
N MET A 68 -4.52 11.38 -7.60
CA MET A 68 -5.10 12.47 -8.39
C MET A 68 -4.12 12.97 -9.43
N ALA A 69 -4.55 13.06 -10.68
CA ALA A 69 -3.89 13.82 -11.72
C ALA A 69 -4.73 15.04 -12.06
N ARG A 70 -4.16 16.23 -11.86
CA ARG A 70 -4.78 17.51 -12.20
C ARG A 70 -3.94 18.19 -13.28
N VAL A 71 -4.62 18.66 -14.32
CA VAL A 71 -4.08 19.56 -15.34
C VAL A 71 -4.82 20.88 -15.18
N TYR A 72 -4.09 21.99 -15.10
CA TYR A 72 -4.66 23.31 -14.89
C TYR A 72 -3.80 24.36 -15.59
N ASP A 73 -4.41 25.48 -15.96
CA ASP A 73 -3.69 26.64 -16.46
C ASP A 73 -3.03 27.39 -15.29
N LEU A 74 -1.77 27.76 -15.45
CA LEU A 74 -1.01 28.46 -14.42
C LEU A 74 -1.57 29.87 -14.14
N TYR A 75 -2.11 30.54 -15.14
CA TYR A 75 -2.65 31.90 -15.01
C TYR A 75 -4.15 31.94 -14.68
N GLN A 76 -4.85 30.81 -14.86
CA GLN A 76 -6.29 30.66 -14.60
C GLN A 76 -6.57 29.32 -13.90
N PRO A 77 -6.23 29.19 -12.59
CA PRO A 77 -6.31 27.92 -11.89
C PRO A 77 -7.74 27.37 -11.74
N GLU A 78 -8.76 28.21 -11.86
CA GLU A 78 -10.17 27.81 -11.92
C GLU A 78 -10.49 26.91 -13.13
N ARG A 79 -9.70 27.01 -14.21
CA ARG A 79 -9.79 26.13 -15.37
C ARG A 79 -8.89 24.92 -15.17
N PHE A 80 -9.41 23.92 -14.45
CA PHE A 80 -8.72 22.65 -14.24
C PHE A 80 -9.54 21.46 -14.67
N ASN A 81 -8.85 20.39 -15.07
CA ASN A 81 -9.42 19.06 -15.24
C ASN A 81 -8.69 18.11 -14.28
N MET A 82 -9.47 17.37 -13.49
CA MET A 82 -8.97 16.41 -12.53
C MET A 82 -9.46 15.01 -12.91
N THR A 83 -8.53 14.06 -12.87
CA THR A 83 -8.80 12.65 -13.03
C THR A 83 -8.26 11.88 -11.83
N LEU A 84 -9.03 10.88 -11.39
CA LEU A 84 -8.62 9.94 -10.37
C LEU A 84 -8.08 8.69 -11.06
N MET A 85 -6.93 8.22 -10.59
CA MET A 85 -6.26 7.04 -11.10
C MET A 85 -6.17 6.01 -9.98
N GLU A 86 -6.63 4.80 -10.25
CA GLU A 86 -6.49 3.68 -9.34
C GLU A 86 -5.14 3.00 -9.54
N VAL A 87 -4.41 2.83 -8.44
CA VAL A 87 -3.13 2.14 -8.42
C VAL A 87 -3.27 0.91 -7.54
N TYR A 88 -3.00 -0.25 -8.14
CA TYR A 88 -3.02 -1.54 -7.45
C TYR A 88 -1.62 -1.86 -6.91
N PRO A 89 -1.51 -2.40 -5.69
CA PRO A 89 -0.24 -2.80 -5.13
C PRO A 89 0.32 -3.98 -5.93
N LEU A 90 1.61 -3.96 -6.23
CA LEU A 90 2.25 -4.97 -7.07
C LEU A 90 2.57 -6.28 -6.31
N TYR A 91 2.58 -6.27 -4.97
CA TYR A 91 2.93 -7.43 -4.14
C TYR A 91 2.25 -7.41 -2.75
N ASP A 92 1.54 -8.49 -2.40
CA ASP A 92 0.85 -8.66 -1.11
C ASP A 92 1.78 -9.08 0.03
N LEU A 93 2.94 -9.67 -0.25
CA LEU A 93 3.84 -10.19 0.80
C LEU A 93 4.49 -9.07 1.64
N ASP A 94 4.97 -8.00 1.00
CA ASP A 94 5.61 -6.87 1.70
C ASP A 94 4.64 -6.11 2.63
N LEU A 95 3.33 -6.19 2.33
CA LEU A 95 2.29 -5.61 3.16
C LEU A 95 2.30 -6.25 4.55
N CYS A 96 2.44 -7.57 4.60
CA CYS A 96 2.38 -8.35 5.82
C CYS A 96 3.58 -8.07 6.72
N GLU A 97 4.77 -7.91 6.15
CA GLU A 97 5.98 -7.59 6.91
C GLU A 97 5.90 -6.22 7.59
N VAL A 98 5.34 -5.21 6.92
CA VAL A 98 5.21 -3.86 7.49
C VAL A 98 4.04 -3.75 8.46
N CYS A 99 2.92 -4.41 8.15
CA CYS A 99 1.72 -4.35 8.98
C CYS A 99 1.84 -5.23 10.25
N GLY A 100 2.56 -6.36 10.17
CA GLY A 100 3.04 -7.12 11.32
C GLY A 100 1.96 -7.68 12.25
N SER A 101 0.71 -7.78 11.81
CA SER A 101 -0.41 -8.16 12.67
C SER A 101 -1.39 -9.10 11.99
N TYR A 102 -2.15 -9.83 12.79
CA TYR A 102 -3.24 -10.70 12.31
C TYR A 102 -4.44 -9.90 11.75
N GLN A 103 -4.49 -8.58 12.01
CA GLN A 103 -5.54 -7.68 11.51
C GLN A 103 -5.29 -7.24 10.06
N CYS A 104 -4.13 -7.59 9.49
CA CYS A 104 -3.75 -7.22 8.14
C CYS A 104 -4.45 -8.14 7.12
N PRO A 105 -5.15 -7.59 6.12
CA PRO A 105 -5.77 -8.39 5.08
C PRO A 105 -4.69 -9.10 4.25
N TYR A 106 -5.00 -10.31 3.77
CA TYR A 106 -4.14 -11.10 2.87
C TYR A 106 -2.82 -11.64 3.47
N CYS A 107 -2.74 -11.75 4.81
CA CYS A 107 -1.54 -12.24 5.51
C CYS A 107 -1.74 -13.61 6.19
N PRO A 108 -1.44 -14.73 5.51
CA PRO A 108 -1.70 -16.07 6.04
C PRO A 108 -0.81 -16.45 7.24
N PHE A 109 0.42 -15.94 7.32
CA PHE A 109 1.36 -16.28 8.40
C PHE A 109 1.04 -15.61 9.75
N TYR A 110 0.42 -14.44 9.74
CA TYR A 110 -0.01 -13.75 10.98
C TYR A 110 -1.39 -14.22 11.44
N SER A 111 -2.20 -14.77 10.54
CA SER A 111 -3.54 -15.30 10.83
C SER A 111 -3.56 -16.83 11.00
N SER A 112 -2.42 -17.51 10.87
CA SER A 112 -2.32 -18.95 11.11
C SER A 112 -2.39 -19.24 12.62
N ALA A 113 -3.52 -19.78 13.07
CA ALA A 113 -3.60 -20.43 14.36
C ALA A 113 -3.13 -21.89 14.23
N PRO A 114 -2.22 -22.38 15.08
CA PRO A 114 -1.95 -23.81 15.14
C PRO A 114 -3.26 -24.55 15.48
N PRO A 115 -3.49 -25.74 14.92
CA PRO A 115 -4.68 -26.52 15.20
C PRO A 115 -4.78 -26.74 16.72
N GLN A 116 -5.78 -26.13 17.34
CA GLN A 116 -6.03 -26.31 18.76
C GLN A 116 -6.63 -27.70 18.99
N PRO A 117 -6.16 -28.47 19.99
CA PRO A 117 -6.80 -29.72 20.32
C PRO A 117 -8.27 -29.45 20.69
N PRO A 118 -9.20 -30.34 20.31
CA PRO A 118 -10.61 -30.12 20.59
C PRO A 118 -10.82 -29.95 22.10
N PRO A 119 -11.68 -29.01 22.52
CA PRO A 119 -11.88 -28.70 23.95
C PRO A 119 -12.41 -29.89 24.76
N THR A 120 -12.92 -30.91 24.08
CA THR A 120 -13.39 -32.17 24.67
C THR A 120 -12.30 -32.91 25.44
N LEU A 121 -11.05 -32.93 24.96
CA LEU A 121 -9.93 -33.61 25.64
C LEU A 121 -9.58 -32.90 26.95
N LEU A 122 -9.61 -31.56 26.95
CA LEU A 122 -9.35 -30.72 28.11
C LEU A 122 -10.43 -30.89 29.18
N VAL A 123 -11.70 -30.94 28.77
CA VAL A 123 -12.84 -31.19 29.66
C VAL A 123 -12.77 -32.61 30.26
N LEU A 124 -12.41 -33.63 29.48
CA LEU A 124 -12.24 -35.00 29.96
C LEU A 124 -11.10 -35.11 30.98
N LEU A 125 -9.95 -34.46 30.73
CA LEU A 125 -8.83 -34.42 31.67
C LEU A 125 -9.20 -33.76 33.00
N LEU A 126 -9.94 -32.65 32.94
CA LEU A 126 -10.43 -31.96 34.14
C LEU A 126 -11.45 -32.81 34.92
N LEU A 127 -12.35 -33.51 34.22
CA LEU A 127 -13.31 -34.43 34.86
C LEU A 127 -12.59 -35.59 35.56
N VAL A 128 -11.60 -36.21 34.91
CA VAL A 128 -10.80 -37.29 35.51
C VAL A 128 -10.03 -36.78 36.73
N LEU A 129 -9.43 -35.60 36.65
CA LEU A 129 -8.72 -34.99 37.78
C LEU A 129 -9.67 -34.73 38.97
N VAL A 130 -10.87 -34.20 38.72
CA VAL A 130 -11.89 -33.97 39.76
C VAL A 130 -12.35 -35.28 40.38
N LEU A 131 -12.53 -36.35 39.60
CA LEU A 131 -12.90 -37.66 40.10
C LEU A 131 -11.77 -38.28 40.96
N LEU A 132 -10.52 -38.13 40.55
CA LEU A 132 -9.35 -38.61 41.32
C LEU A 132 -9.20 -37.85 42.65
N LEU A 133 -9.34 -36.52 42.63
CA LEU A 133 -9.30 -35.70 43.84
C LEU A 133 -10.46 -36.02 44.80
N ARG A 134 -11.65 -36.32 44.28
CA ARG A 134 -12.78 -36.80 45.09
C ARG A 134 -12.50 -38.16 45.71
N SER A 135 -11.97 -39.12 44.94
CA SER A 135 -11.60 -40.44 45.47
C SER A 135 -10.46 -40.41 46.48
N ALA A 136 -9.54 -39.45 46.37
CA ALA A 136 -8.49 -39.23 47.37
C ALA A 136 -9.05 -38.60 48.65
N ALA A 137 -10.04 -37.71 48.55
CA ALA A 137 -10.70 -37.10 49.70
C ALA A 137 -11.62 -38.08 50.48
N ASP A 138 -12.22 -39.07 49.82
CA ASP A 138 -13.00 -40.14 50.47
C ASP A 138 -12.11 -41.24 51.10
N GLY A 139 -10.80 -41.21 50.88
CA GLY A 139 -9.83 -42.20 51.40
C GLY A 139 -9.19 -41.86 52.75
N ASP A 140 -9.49 -40.70 53.33
CA ASP A 140 -8.99 -40.25 54.64
C ASP A 140 -10.09 -40.34 55.73
N LEU A 141 -10.64 -41.55 55.96
CA LEU A 141 -11.40 -41.91 57.18
C LEU A 141 -10.92 -43.25 57.76
#